data_AF-A0A523T306-F1
#
_entry.id   AF-A0A523T306-F1
#
_cell.length_a   1.000
_cell.length_b   1.000
_cell.length_c   1.000
_cell.angle_alpha   90.00
_cell.angle_beta   90.00
_cell.angle_gamma   90.00
#
_symmetry.space_group_name_H-M   'P 1'
#
loop_
_entity.id
_entity.type
_entity.pdbx_description
1 polymer ?
#
loop_
_entity_poly.entity_id
_entity_poly.type
_entity_poly.pdbx_seq_one_letter_code
_entity_poly.pdbx_strand_id
1 'polypeptide(L)' 'MWYIYICNKAGRLYTGITTDLTNRMRQHKNAGLIHVEEYEDRSQQQREKNK' A
#
# COMPACT_ATOMS: atom_id res chain seq x y z
N MET A 1 -10.87 -0.90 -6.31
CA MET A 1 -10.08 -0.04 -5.41
C MET A 1 -8.61 -0.42 -5.50
N TRP A 2 -7.74 0.57 -5.65
CA TRP A 2 -6.30 0.46 -5.51
C TRP A 2 -5.90 0.93 -4.12
N TYR A 3 -4.97 0.23 -3.49
CA TYR A 3 -4.44 0.54 -2.18
C TYR A 3 -2.97 0.90 -2.33
N ILE A 4 -2.58 2.08 -1.88
CA ILE A 4 -1.19 2.38 -1.57
C ILE A 4 -1.01 2.08 -0.10
N TYR A 5 0.05 1.37 0.26
CA TYR A 5 0.29 1.01 1.65
C TYR A 5 1.75 1.16 2.02
N ILE A 6 1.99 1.45 3.30
CA ILE A 6 3.31 1.37 3.94
C ILE A 6 3.22 0.33 5.04
N CYS A 7 4.14 -0.63 5.05
CA CYS A 7 4.26 -1.60 6.14
C CYS A 7 5.69 -1.74 6.64
N ASN A 8 5.84 -2.21 7.87
CA ASN A 8 7.13 -2.61 8.42
C ASN A 8 7.39 -4.09 8.10
N LYS A 9 8.28 -4.34 7.13
CA LYS A 9 8.74 -5.67 6.77
C LYS A 9 10.13 -5.90 7.38
N ALA A 10 10.17 -6.68 8.46
CA ALA A 10 11.42 -7.08 9.12
C ALA A 10 12.33 -5.89 9.49
N GLY A 11 11.76 -4.84 10.06
CA GLY A 11 12.49 -3.63 10.49
C GLY A 11 12.71 -2.60 9.38
N ARG A 12 12.22 -2.85 8.16
CA ARG A 12 12.34 -1.92 7.02
C ARG A 12 10.98 -1.44 6.58
N LEU A 13 10.87 -0.14 6.33
CA LEU A 13 9.67 0.44 5.71
C LEU A 13 9.59 -0.02 4.26
N TYR A 14 8.43 -0.57 3.89
CA TYR A 14 8.11 -1.02 2.56
C TYR A 14 6.85 -0.32 2.07
N THR A 15 6.95 0.36 0.94
CA THR A 15 5.81 0.96 0.25
C THR A 15 5.40 0.07 -0.92
N GLY A 16 4.11 -0.18 -1.07
CA GLY A 16 3.58 -0.97 -2.16
C GLY A 16 2.23 -0.49 -2.64
N ILE A 17 1.81 -1.01 -3.78
CA ILE A 17 0.51 -0.76 -4.39
C ILE A 17 -0.13 -2.11 -4.72
N THR A 18 -1.43 -2.26 -4.45
CA THR A 18 -2.16 -3.50 -4.74
C THR A 18 -3.65 -3.22 -4.88
N THR A 19 -4.40 -4.12 -5.52
CA THR A 19 -5.87 -4.11 -5.52
C THR A 19 -6.44 -5.04 -4.43
N ASP A 20 -5.59 -5.80 -3.73
CA ASP A 20 -5.97 -6.74 -2.68
C ASP A 20 -4.98 -6.64 -1.51
N LEU A 21 -5.26 -5.70 -0.61
CA LEU A 21 -4.41 -5.39 0.54
C LEU A 21 -4.28 -6.58 1.51
N THR A 22 -5.38 -7.28 1.78
CA THR A 22 -5.40 -8.40 2.73
C THR A 22 -4.51 -9.54 2.25
N ASN A 23 -4.65 -9.96 1.00
CA ASN A 23 -3.79 -11.00 0.44
C ASN A 23 -2.33 -10.55 0.39
N ARG A 24 -2.08 -9.27 0.08
CA ARG A 24 -0.73 -8.70 0.07
C ARG A 24 -0.09 -8.68 1.46
N MET A 25 -0.82 -8.29 2.51
CA MET A 25 -0.31 -8.32 3.89
C MET A 25 -0.02 -9.74 4.36
N ARG A 26 -0.86 -10.72 3.99
CA ARG A 26 -0.60 -12.14 4.23
C ARG A 26 0.71 -12.62 3.58
N GLN A 27 0.97 -12.22 2.33
CA GLN A 27 2.23 -12.53 1.63
C GLN A 27 3.46 -11.91 2.32
N HIS A 28 3.30 -10.75 2.96
CA HIS A 28 4.35 -10.13 3.78
C HIS A 28 4.41 -10.69 5.21
N LYS A 29 3.80 -11.85 5.45
CA LYS A 29 3.75 -12.53 6.76
C LYS A 29 3.14 -11.65 7.86
N ASN A 30 2.04 -10.96 7.53
CA ASN A 30 1.38 -10.00 8.40
C ASN A 30 2.33 -8.90 8.91
N ALA A 31 3.18 -8.40 8.00
CA ALA A 31 3.97 -7.20 8.24
C ALA A 31 3.08 -6.10 8.83
N GLY A 32 3.58 -5.39 9.84
CA GLY A 32 2.81 -4.35 10.52
C GLY A 32 2.42 -3.26 9.54
N LEU A 33 1.15 -3.20 9.16
CA LEU A 33 0.61 -2.16 8.31
C LEU A 33 0.66 -0.84 9.10
N ILE A 34 1.31 0.17 8.52
CA ILE A 34 1.50 1.49 9.15
C ILE A 34 0.52 2.49 8.55
N HIS A 35 0.39 2.48 7.22
CA HIS A 35 -0.42 3.44 6.48
C HIS A 35 -1.09 2.78 5.30
N VAL A 36 -2.30 3.23 4.97
CA VAL A 36 -3.06 2.80 3.80
C VAL A 36 -3.85 3.98 3.24
N GLU A 37 -3.83 4.11 1.91
CA GLU A 37 -4.65 5.03 1.14
C GLU A 37 -5.41 4.26 0.06
N GLU A 38 -6.68 4.60 -0.12
CA GLU A 38 -7.58 3.96 -1.08
C GLU A 38 -7.87 4.90 -2.25
N TYR A 39 -7.81 4.35 -3.46
CA TYR A 39 -8.03 5.08 -4.70
C TYR A 39 -8.98 4.29 -5.60
N GLU A 40 -9.92 4.97 -6.26
CA GLU A 40 -10.82 4.32 -7.22
C GLU A 40 -10.09 3.87 -8.48
N ASP A 41 -9.13 4.68 -8.95
CA ASP A 41 -8.32 4.43 -10.15
C ASP A 41 -6.82 4.61 -9.85
N ARG A 42 -5.99 3.75 -10.44
CA ARG A 42 -4.53 3.81 -10.39
C ARG A 42 -4.01 5.15 -10.92
N SER A 43 -4.72 5.78 -11.86
CA SER A 43 -4.31 7.05 -12.47
C SER A 43 -4.38 8.24 -11.51
N GLN A 44 -5.24 8.19 -10.47
CA GLN A 44 -5.35 9.25 -9.45
C GLN A 44 -4.06 9.40 -8.64
N GLN A 45 -3.28 8.32 -8.51
CA GLN A 45 -2.04 8.26 -7.75
C GLN A 45 -0.97 9.24 -8.24
N GLN A 46 -0.95 9.54 -9.54
CA GLN A 46 0.07 10.42 -10.13
C GLN A 46 -0.27 11.91 -9.91
N ARG A 47 -1.55 12.23 -9.70
CA ARG A 47 -2.01 13.62 -9.51
C ARG A 47 -1.73 14.14 -8.11
N GLU A 48 -1.81 13.31 -7.07
CA GLU A 48 -1.61 13.75 -5.69
C GLU A 48 -0.13 13.95 -5.33
N LYS A 49 0.79 13.18 -5.92
CA LYS A 49 2.23 13.33 -5.68
C LYS A 49 2.87 14.59 -6.29
N ASN A 50 2.20 15.24 -7.24
CA ASN A 50 2.70 16.41 -7.97
C ASN A 50 2.05 17.74 -7.54
N LYS A 51 1.35 17.73 -6.39
CA LYS A 51 0.69 18.90 -5.82
C LYS A 51 1.46 19.39 -4.59
#